data_AF-A0A7S2JVE6-F1
#
_entry.id   AF-A0A7S2JVE6-F1
#
_cell.length_a   1.000
_cell.length_b   1.000
_cell.length_c   1.000
_cell.angle_alpha   90.00
_cell.angle_beta   90.00
_cell.angle_gamma   90.00
#
_symmetry.space_group_name_H-M   'P 1'
#
loop_
_entity.id
_entity.type
_entity.pdbx_description
1 polymer ?
#
loop_
_entity_poly.entity_id
_entity_poly.type
_entity_poly.pdbx_seq_one_letter_code
_entity_poly.pdbx_strand_id
1 'polypeptide(L)'
;YQWFFGDEAGYRASSPLRRANLDLLQLICTQEAIHRVLCSCKGDEAERSQFEYLRDFYSERLSYFDGNVEHGRHERFMKELMTAPPKIVTSRGLTSKKSKNMQMVDPLRLAEEILLTRSRVAEEWKLEVFHDVASEHNVALYRVMLDKRLMKSDEDDELKEQEDSLPIEVLNRKKNLTGVSDAFQ
;
A
#
# COMPACT_ATOMS: atom_id res chain seq x y z
N TYR A 1 -8.35 -29.98 -8.10
CA TYR A 1 -8.21 -28.73 -7.34
C TYR A 1 -8.00 -27.59 -8.31
N GLN A 2 -9.10 -26.95 -8.70
CA GLN A 2 -9.15 -25.86 -9.68
C GLN A 2 -9.18 -24.57 -8.88
N TRP A 3 -8.02 -23.94 -8.71
CA TRP A 3 -7.97 -22.61 -8.12
C TRP A 3 -8.69 -21.64 -9.06
N PHE A 4 -9.64 -20.90 -8.49
CA PHE A 4 -10.38 -19.80 -9.10
C PHE A 4 -9.42 -18.80 -9.77
N PHE A 5 -9.22 -18.89 -11.08
CA PHE A 5 -9.00 -17.70 -11.90
C PHE A 5 -10.39 -17.10 -12.16
N GLY A 6 -10.86 -16.31 -11.19
CA GLY A 6 -12.06 -15.50 -11.36
C GLY A 6 -11.81 -14.48 -12.47
N ASP A 7 -12.41 -14.74 -13.63
CA ASP A 7 -12.86 -13.77 -14.63
C ASP A 7 -11.95 -12.55 -14.88
N GLU A 8 -10.96 -12.69 -15.78
CA GLU A 8 -10.16 -11.55 -16.28
C GLU A 8 -11.04 -10.40 -16.84
N ALA A 9 -12.29 -10.69 -17.22
CA ALA A 9 -13.25 -9.72 -17.73
C ALA A 9 -13.64 -8.66 -16.67
N GLY A 10 -13.76 -9.03 -15.40
CA GLY A 10 -14.08 -8.09 -14.30
C GLY A 10 -12.90 -7.18 -13.94
N TYR A 11 -11.67 -7.66 -14.13
CA TYR A 11 -10.45 -6.91 -13.86
C TYR A 11 -10.24 -5.78 -14.89
N ARG A 12 -10.73 -5.94 -16.13
CA ARG A 12 -10.64 -4.91 -17.20
C ARG A 12 -11.68 -3.79 -17.09
N ALA A 13 -12.76 -4.00 -16.33
CA ALA A 13 -13.79 -2.98 -16.11
C ALA A 13 -13.51 -2.04 -14.93
N SER A 14 -12.42 -2.29 -14.18
CA SER A 14 -12.04 -1.50 -13.02
C SER A 14 -11.27 -0.24 -13.44
N SER A 15 -11.52 0.89 -12.77
CA SER A 15 -10.74 2.10 -13.03
C SER A 15 -9.25 1.85 -12.73
N PRO A 16 -8.32 2.50 -13.45
CA PRO A 16 -6.88 2.34 -13.21
C PRO A 16 -6.50 2.56 -11.74
N LEU A 17 -7.14 3.53 -11.09
CA LEU A 17 -6.95 3.83 -9.67
C LEU A 17 -7.39 2.67 -8.76
N ARG A 18 -8.55 2.05 -9.02
CA ARG A 18 -9.02 0.89 -8.25
C ARG A 18 -8.06 -0.29 -8.39
N ARG A 19 -7.55 -0.52 -9.60
CA ARG A 19 -6.58 -1.58 -9.88
C ARG A 19 -5.27 -1.34 -9.13
N ALA A 20 -4.73 -0.12 -9.21
CA ALA A 20 -3.51 0.24 -8.51
C ALA A 20 -3.64 0.11 -6.99
N ASN A 21 -4.76 0.56 -6.42
CA ASN A 21 -5.02 0.44 -4.99
C ASN A 21 -5.16 -1.03 -4.55
N LEU A 22 -5.84 -1.87 -5.33
CA LEU A 22 -5.98 -3.29 -5.03
C LEU A 22 -4.62 -3.99 -5.06
N ASP A 23 -3.82 -3.73 -6.09
CA ASP A 23 -2.48 -4.32 -6.23
C ASP A 23 -1.55 -3.89 -5.08
N LEU A 24 -1.62 -2.62 -4.67
CA LEU A 24 -0.91 -2.13 -3.49
C LEU A 24 -1.35 -2.87 -2.21
N LEU A 25 -2.66 -3.01 -1.99
CA LEU A 25 -3.17 -3.75 -0.83
C LEU A 25 -2.69 -5.21 -0.83
N GLN A 26 -2.73 -5.87 -1.99
CA GLN A 26 -2.24 -7.24 -2.12
C GLN A 26 -0.74 -7.34 -1.85
N LEU A 27 0.04 -6.35 -2.30
CA LEU A 27 1.48 -6.27 -2.04
C LEU A 27 1.77 -6.13 -0.54
N ILE A 28 1.13 -5.19 0.14
CA ILE A 28 1.34 -4.95 1.57
C ILE A 28 0.85 -6.15 2.40
N CYS A 29 -0.32 -6.73 2.09
CA CYS A 29 -0.79 -7.94 2.76
C CYS A 29 0.18 -9.12 2.58
N THR A 30 0.79 -9.26 1.40
CA THR A 30 1.79 -10.31 1.15
C THR A 30 3.05 -10.05 1.96
N GLN A 31 3.51 -8.81 2.04
CA GLN A 31 4.68 -8.43 2.84
C GLN A 31 4.47 -8.73 4.33
N GLU A 32 3.33 -8.32 4.89
CA GLU A 32 2.96 -8.59 6.28
C GLU A 32 2.86 -10.10 6.54
N ALA A 33 2.26 -10.85 5.61
CA ALA A 33 2.18 -12.31 5.73
C ALA A 33 3.56 -12.97 5.80
N ILE A 34 4.51 -12.55 4.97
CA ILE A 34 5.89 -13.04 5.01
C ILE A 34 6.52 -12.75 6.37
N HIS A 35 6.32 -11.55 6.92
CA HIS A 35 6.89 -11.17 8.21
C HIS A 35 6.31 -12.02 9.35
N ARG A 36 5.01 -12.31 9.32
CA ARG A 36 4.37 -13.19 10.29
C ARG A 36 4.89 -14.63 10.20
N VAL A 37 5.03 -15.19 9.01
CA VAL A 37 5.62 -16.52 8.81
C VAL A 37 7.06 -16.57 9.32
N LEU A 38 7.87 -15.54 9.02
CA LEU A 38 9.24 -15.42 9.56
C LEU A 38 9.26 -15.35 11.10
N CYS A 39 8.30 -14.65 11.71
CA CYS A 39 8.18 -14.59 13.16
C CYS A 39 7.77 -15.94 13.77
N SER A 40 6.85 -16.68 13.14
CA SER A 40 6.44 -18.02 13.57
C SER A 40 7.62 -19.00 13.59
N CYS A 41 8.43 -19.02 12.52
CA CYS A 41 9.57 -19.93 12.43
C CYS A 41 10.75 -19.58 13.35
N LYS A 42 10.79 -18.37 13.92
CA LYS A 42 11.90 -17.92 14.80
C LYS A 42 11.93 -18.66 16.14
N GLY A 43 10.79 -19.20 16.59
CA GLY A 43 10.64 -19.87 17.89
C GLY A 43 10.97 -21.36 17.89
N ASP A 44 10.98 -22.02 16.73
CA ASP A 44 11.14 -23.48 16.63
C ASP A 44 12.51 -23.84 16.01
N GLU A 45 13.33 -24.61 16.73
CA GLU A 45 14.60 -25.11 16.19
C GLU A 45 14.39 -26.02 14.98
N ALA A 46 13.25 -26.70 14.88
CA ALA A 46 12.92 -27.56 13.75
C ALA A 46 12.68 -26.76 12.45
N GLU A 47 12.21 -25.52 12.56
CA GLU A 47 11.88 -24.66 11.42
C GLU A 47 12.99 -23.65 11.09
N ARG A 48 14.09 -23.65 11.85
CA ARG A 48 15.20 -22.71 11.67
C ARG A 48 15.74 -22.67 10.24
N SER A 49 15.82 -23.82 9.58
CA SER A 49 16.30 -23.89 8.18
C SER A 49 15.31 -23.24 7.21
N GLN A 50 14.01 -23.36 7.48
CA GLN A 50 12.95 -22.69 6.71
C GLN A 50 13.00 -21.18 6.92
N PHE A 51 13.19 -20.74 8.16
CA PHE A 51 13.40 -19.34 8.50
C PHE A 51 14.59 -18.74 7.75
N GLU A 52 15.77 -19.38 7.81
CA GLU A 52 16.97 -18.92 7.13
C GLU A 52 16.75 -18.85 5.61
N TYR A 53 16.15 -19.88 5.02
CA TYR A 53 15.80 -19.89 3.61
C TYR A 53 14.88 -18.74 3.22
N LEU A 54 13.75 -18.58 3.92
CA LEU A 54 12.73 -17.58 3.58
C LEU A 54 13.28 -16.16 3.79
N ARG A 55 14.05 -15.94 4.86
CA ARG A 55 14.70 -14.65 5.13
C ARG A 55 15.64 -14.26 4.00
N ASP A 56 16.48 -15.18 3.56
CA ASP A 56 17.45 -14.92 2.49
C ASP A 56 16.72 -14.71 1.16
N PHE A 57 15.73 -15.55 0.85
CA PHE A 57 14.89 -15.41 -0.35
C PHE A 57 14.16 -14.06 -0.41
N TYR A 58 13.61 -13.60 0.72
CA TYR A 58 12.93 -12.32 0.84
C TYR A 58 13.91 -11.15 0.76
N SER A 59 15.06 -11.23 1.43
CA SER A 59 16.07 -10.16 1.43
C SER A 59 16.63 -9.88 0.04
N GLU A 60 16.86 -10.94 -0.77
CA GLU A 60 17.28 -10.83 -2.16
C GLU A 60 16.23 -10.14 -3.06
N ARG A 61 14.96 -10.17 -2.65
CA ARG A 61 13.79 -9.71 -3.43
C ARG A 61 13.06 -8.53 -2.79
N LEU A 62 13.73 -7.83 -1.87
CA LEU A 62 13.19 -6.62 -1.22
C LEU A 62 12.74 -5.56 -2.25
N SER A 63 13.40 -5.51 -3.40
CA SER A 63 13.03 -4.63 -4.52
C SER A 63 11.63 -4.87 -5.07
N TYR A 64 10.98 -6.01 -4.80
CA TYR A 64 9.58 -6.22 -5.16
C TYR A 64 8.61 -5.41 -4.30
N PHE A 65 9.01 -5.04 -3.09
CA PHE A 65 8.18 -4.34 -2.12
C PHE A 65 8.56 -2.86 -1.98
N ASP A 66 9.58 -2.39 -2.70
CA ASP A 66 10.07 -1.00 -2.62
C ASP A 66 10.12 -0.31 -4.01
N GLY A 67 10.06 1.02 -3.98
CA GLY A 67 10.21 1.90 -5.13
C GLY A 67 8.94 2.22 -5.92
N ASN A 68 9.12 2.80 -7.11
CA ASN A 68 8.02 3.09 -8.03
C ASN A 68 7.70 1.80 -8.83
N VAL A 69 6.53 1.23 -8.61
CA VAL A 69 6.29 -0.21 -8.84
C VAL A 69 5.34 -0.50 -9.99
N GLU A 70 5.73 -1.42 -10.88
CA GLU A 70 4.84 -2.06 -11.87
C GLU A 70 3.81 -2.96 -11.18
N HIS A 71 2.61 -3.09 -11.76
CA HIS A 71 1.56 -3.93 -11.17
C HIS A 71 1.93 -5.42 -11.10
N GLY A 72 1.45 -6.12 -10.06
CA GLY A 72 1.54 -7.58 -9.95
C GLY A 72 2.86 -8.11 -9.38
N ARG A 73 3.70 -7.27 -8.75
CA ARG A 73 4.96 -7.74 -8.14
C ARG A 73 4.77 -8.78 -7.04
N HIS A 74 3.69 -8.66 -6.29
CA HIS A 74 3.35 -9.64 -5.25
C HIS A 74 3.10 -11.03 -5.87
N GLU A 75 2.41 -11.10 -7.00
CA GLU A 75 2.20 -12.36 -7.74
C GLU A 75 3.52 -12.90 -8.30
N ARG A 76 4.38 -12.02 -8.80
CA ARG A 76 5.72 -12.40 -9.29
C ARG A 76 6.57 -13.03 -8.18
N PHE A 77 6.61 -12.41 -7.00
CA PHE A 77 7.30 -12.96 -5.83
C PHE A 77 6.76 -14.36 -5.48
N MET A 78 5.44 -14.51 -5.40
CA MET A 78 4.80 -15.78 -5.07
C MET A 78 5.07 -16.85 -6.13
N LYS A 79 5.01 -16.48 -7.42
CA LYS A 79 5.32 -17.39 -8.53
C LYS A 79 6.76 -17.87 -8.47
N GLU A 80 7.71 -16.95 -8.25
CA GLU A 80 9.12 -17.31 -8.07
C GLU A 80 9.30 -18.28 -6.90
N LEU A 81 8.66 -18.02 -5.76
CA LEU A 81 8.73 -18.90 -4.58
C LEU A 81 8.15 -20.29 -4.87
N MET A 82 6.98 -20.38 -5.53
CA MET A 82 6.34 -21.66 -5.87
C MET A 82 7.12 -22.46 -6.91
N THR A 83 7.87 -21.78 -7.79
CA THR A 83 8.72 -22.43 -8.80
C THR A 83 10.14 -22.71 -8.34
N ALA A 84 10.51 -22.24 -7.14
CA ALA A 84 11.84 -22.45 -6.61
C ALA A 84 12.06 -23.93 -6.27
N PRO A 85 13.23 -24.51 -6.62
CA PRO A 85 13.51 -25.91 -6.29
C PRO A 85 13.71 -26.09 -4.78
N PRO A 86 13.39 -27.26 -4.22
CA PRO A 86 13.73 -27.60 -2.85
C PRO A 86 15.22 -27.41 -2.57
N LYS A 87 15.57 -26.83 -1.42
CA LYS A 87 16.95 -26.49 -1.06
C LYS A 87 17.32 -27.12 0.27
N ILE A 88 18.48 -27.77 0.32
CA ILE A 88 19.05 -28.26 1.57
C ILE A 88 19.80 -27.11 2.23
N VAL A 89 19.37 -26.74 3.44
CA VAL A 89 20.00 -25.70 4.24
C VAL A 89 20.70 -26.35 5.42
N THR A 90 21.95 -25.96 5.66
CA THR A 90 22.74 -26.42 6.81
C THR A 90 22.60 -25.39 7.92
N SER A 91 21.79 -25.68 8.93
CA SER A 91 21.69 -24.80 10.09
C SER A 91 22.83 -25.09 11.07
N ARG A 92 23.38 -24.03 11.66
CA ARG A 92 24.41 -24.15 12.70
C ARG A 92 23.68 -24.35 14.03
N GLY A 93 23.52 -25.60 14.45
CA GLY A 93 22.88 -25.95 15.72
C GLY A 93 23.58 -25.27 16.91
N LEU A 94 22.80 -24.79 17.87
CA LEU A 94 23.26 -24.18 19.12
C LEU A 94 23.80 -25.23 20.11
N THR A 95 23.36 -26.48 19.96
CA THR A 95 23.67 -27.58 20.87
C THR A 95 24.65 -28.56 20.20
N SER A 96 25.88 -28.60 20.70
CA SER A 96 26.93 -29.57 20.36
C SER A 96 27.73 -29.31 19.07
N LYS A 97 29.04 -29.08 19.26
CA LYS A 97 30.10 -28.79 18.27
C LYS A 97 30.32 -29.83 17.15
N LYS A 98 29.42 -30.80 16.91
CA LYS A 98 29.70 -31.93 16.00
C LYS A 98 28.60 -32.35 15.01
N SER A 99 27.35 -31.87 15.10
CA SER A 99 26.32 -32.23 14.11
C SER A 99 25.80 -31.00 13.39
N LYS A 100 26.12 -30.87 12.09
CA LYS A 100 25.43 -29.94 11.20
C LYS A 100 24.05 -30.55 10.92
N ASN A 101 22.99 -29.89 11.38
CA ASN A 101 21.65 -30.31 11.03
C ASN A 101 21.38 -29.85 9.59
N MET A 102 21.29 -30.82 8.68
CA MET A 102 20.86 -30.60 7.30
C MET A 102 19.37 -30.82 7.25
N GLN A 103 18.62 -29.80 6.88
CA GLN A 103 17.18 -29.92 6.65
C GLN A 103 16.89 -29.50 5.21
N MET A 104 15.98 -30.25 4.58
CA MET A 104 15.45 -29.89 3.27
C MET A 104 14.27 -28.94 3.46
N VAL A 105 14.35 -27.78 2.82
CA VAL A 105 13.27 -26.79 2.77
C VAL A 105 12.51 -26.97 1.48
N ASP A 106 11.18 -27.02 1.59
CA ASP A 106 10.26 -27.03 0.45
C ASP A 106 9.64 -25.63 0.28
N PRO A 107 10.04 -24.87 -0.75
CA PRO A 107 9.51 -23.54 -1.02
C PRO A 107 8.01 -23.52 -1.32
N LEU A 108 7.47 -24.61 -1.87
CA LEU A 108 6.04 -24.70 -2.19
C LEU A 108 5.19 -24.68 -0.92
N ARG A 109 5.62 -25.41 0.11
CA ARG A 109 4.97 -25.40 1.42
C ARG A 109 5.02 -24.02 2.07
N LEU A 110 6.15 -23.32 1.96
CA LEU A 110 6.27 -21.93 2.46
C LEU A 110 5.34 -20.98 1.70
N ALA A 111 5.22 -21.14 0.38
CA ALA A 111 4.28 -20.35 -0.42
C ALA A 111 2.83 -20.58 0.02
N GLU A 112 2.44 -21.83 0.27
CA GLU A 112 1.11 -22.16 0.80
C GLU A 112 0.86 -21.47 2.15
N GLU A 113 1.81 -21.56 3.08
CA GLU A 113 1.71 -20.94 4.40
C GLU A 113 1.59 -19.41 4.32
N ILE A 114 2.34 -18.77 3.42
CA ILE A 114 2.24 -17.34 3.15
C ILE A 114 0.86 -16.99 2.58
N LEU A 115 0.31 -17.79 1.66
CA LEU A 115 -1.03 -17.53 1.09
C LEU A 115 -2.14 -17.66 2.14
N LEU A 116 -2.05 -18.65 3.03
CA LEU A 116 -2.97 -18.81 4.15
C LEU A 116 -2.87 -17.63 5.12
N THR A 117 -1.65 -17.26 5.49
CA THR A 117 -1.38 -16.13 6.40
C THR A 117 -1.84 -14.81 5.79
N ARG A 118 -1.64 -14.61 4.47
CA ARG A 118 -2.10 -13.42 3.74
C ARG A 118 -3.62 -13.29 3.74
N SER A 119 -4.33 -14.40 3.57
CA SER A 119 -5.80 -14.42 3.64
C SER A 119 -6.27 -13.98 5.02
N ARG A 120 -5.63 -14.49 6.07
CA ARG A 120 -5.90 -14.09 7.46
C ARG A 120 -5.60 -12.61 7.72
N VAL A 121 -4.46 -12.09 7.26
CA VAL A 121 -4.11 -10.66 7.37
C VAL A 121 -5.18 -9.79 6.71
N ALA A 122 -5.63 -10.17 5.51
CA ALA A 122 -6.66 -9.42 4.80
C ALA A 122 -8.01 -9.42 5.54
N GLU A 123 -8.39 -10.55 6.14
CA GLU A 123 -9.59 -10.66 6.98
C GLU A 123 -9.49 -9.81 8.24
N GLU A 124 -8.36 -9.88 8.95
CA GLU A 124 -8.09 -9.06 10.14
C GLU A 124 -8.18 -7.57 9.81
N TRP A 125 -7.53 -7.11 8.74
CA TRP A 125 -7.58 -5.71 8.35
C TRP A 125 -8.98 -5.25 7.92
N LYS A 126 -9.71 -6.12 7.21
CA LYS A 126 -11.11 -5.87 6.84
C LYS A 126 -11.99 -5.62 8.07
N LEU A 127 -11.78 -6.39 9.13
CA LEU A 127 -12.59 -6.32 10.35
C LEU A 127 -12.13 -5.19 11.28
N GLU A 128 -10.83 -5.05 11.50
CA GLU A 128 -10.26 -4.20 12.54
C GLU A 128 -9.89 -2.80 12.04
N VAL A 129 -9.33 -2.69 10.84
CA VAL A 129 -8.77 -1.42 10.35
C VAL A 129 -9.83 -0.63 9.58
N PHE A 130 -10.55 -1.28 8.67
CA PHE A 130 -11.49 -0.57 7.79
C PHE A 130 -12.80 -0.16 8.49
N HIS A 131 -13.15 -0.79 9.60
CA HIS A 131 -14.31 -0.39 10.41
C HIS A 131 -14.11 1.01 11.01
N ASP A 132 -12.92 1.29 11.56
CA ASP A 132 -12.66 2.51 12.33
C ASP A 132 -12.20 3.68 11.45
N VAL A 133 -11.47 3.41 10.35
CA VAL A 133 -10.97 4.43 9.43
C VAL A 133 -12.10 5.20 8.72
N ALA A 134 -13.23 4.55 8.46
CA ALA A 134 -14.39 5.21 7.85
C ALA A 134 -15.03 6.26 8.77
N SER A 135 -14.96 6.04 10.09
CA SER A 135 -15.61 6.85 11.12
C SER A 135 -14.83 8.14 11.44
N GLU A 136 -13.52 8.06 11.61
CA GLU A 136 -12.76 9.17 12.23
C GLU A 136 -11.99 10.02 11.22
N HIS A 137 -11.28 9.40 10.28
CA HIS A 137 -10.30 10.13 9.45
C HIS A 137 -10.96 10.94 8.34
N ASN A 138 -11.97 10.37 7.67
CA ASN A 138 -12.68 11.05 6.59
C ASN A 138 -13.48 12.24 7.10
N VAL A 139 -14.18 12.11 8.23
CA VAL A 139 -15.00 13.20 8.77
C VAL A 139 -14.13 14.38 9.20
N ALA A 140 -13.01 14.13 9.87
CA ALA A 140 -12.08 15.19 10.27
C ALA A 140 -11.47 15.91 9.05
N LEU A 141 -11.02 15.15 8.03
CA LEU A 141 -10.42 15.72 6.83
C LEU A 141 -11.45 16.52 6.01
N TYR A 142 -12.64 15.99 5.80
CA TYR A 142 -13.71 16.70 5.08
C TYR A 142 -14.19 17.92 5.86
N ARG A 143 -14.25 17.88 7.20
CA ARG A 143 -14.52 19.09 8.01
C ARG A 143 -13.48 20.16 7.77
N VAL A 144 -12.19 19.85 7.87
CA VAL A 144 -11.12 20.83 7.61
C VAL A 144 -11.17 21.38 6.18
N MET A 145 -11.49 20.54 5.19
CA MET A 145 -11.64 21.00 3.80
C MET A 145 -12.89 21.87 3.60
N LEU A 146 -13.99 21.58 4.29
CA LEU A 146 -15.21 22.37 4.27
C LEU A 146 -15.01 23.70 4.98
N ASP A 147 -14.41 23.71 6.16
CA ASP A 147 -14.08 24.91 6.93
C ASP A 147 -13.18 25.85 6.11
N LYS A 148 -12.16 25.30 5.42
CA LYS A 148 -11.33 26.09 4.50
C LYS A 148 -12.09 26.67 3.31
N ARG A 149 -13.16 26.01 2.84
CA ARG A 149 -13.99 26.55 1.75
C ARG A 149 -14.95 27.62 2.24
N LEU A 150 -15.50 27.47 3.45
CA LEU A 150 -16.39 28.43 4.08
C LEU A 150 -15.65 29.70 4.50
N MET A 151 -14.47 29.57 5.10
CA MET A 151 -13.63 30.75 5.43
C MET A 151 -13.20 31.51 4.18
N LYS A 152 -12.94 30.80 3.08
CA LYS A 152 -12.61 31.45 1.81
C LYS A 152 -13.80 32.19 1.20
N SER A 153 -15.03 31.69 1.35
CA SER A 153 -16.22 32.42 0.90
C SER A 153 -16.49 33.67 1.74
N ASP A 154 -16.22 33.62 3.05
CA ASP A 154 -16.40 34.78 3.94
C ASP A 154 -15.38 35.89 3.61
N GLU A 155 -14.12 35.53 3.33
CA GLU A 155 -13.10 36.48 2.85
C GLU A 155 -13.46 37.08 1.48
N ASP A 156 -14.01 36.28 0.56
CA ASP A 156 -14.44 36.74 -0.77
C ASP A 156 -15.68 37.67 -0.70
N ASP A 157 -16.51 37.55 0.33
CA ASP A 157 -17.68 38.39 0.56
C ASP A 157 -17.34 39.69 1.31
N GLU A 158 -16.41 39.66 2.28
CA GLU A 158 -15.88 40.88 2.92
C GLU A 158 -15.13 41.78 1.91
N LEU A 159 -14.43 41.17 0.94
CA LEU A 159 -13.75 41.92 -0.13
C LEU A 159 -14.75 42.59 -1.09
N LYS A 160 -15.92 41.98 -1.33
CA LYS A 160 -16.98 42.60 -2.16
C LYS A 160 -17.70 43.73 -1.43
N GLU A 161 -17.97 43.58 -0.15
CA GLU A 161 -18.57 44.66 0.66
C GLU A 161 -17.63 45.88 0.79
N GLN A 162 -16.32 45.65 0.83
CA GLN A 162 -15.33 46.74 0.78
C GLN A 162 -15.22 47.40 -0.59
N GLU A 163 -15.44 46.69 -1.69
CA GLU A 163 -15.46 47.31 -3.04
C GLU A 163 -16.74 48.09 -3.32
N ASP A 164 -17.89 47.63 -2.81
CA ASP A 164 -19.20 48.29 -3.00
C ASP A 164 -19.40 49.52 -2.10
N SER A 165 -18.60 49.66 -1.03
CA SER A 165 -18.60 50.83 -0.13
C SER A 165 -17.64 51.95 -0.57
N LEU A 166 -16.90 51.76 -1.67
CA LEU A 166 -16.06 52.82 -2.24
C LEU A 166 -16.92 53.87 -2.97
N PRO A 167 -16.63 55.18 -2.80
CA PRO A 167 -17.30 56.22 -3.58
C PRO A 167 -17.16 55.96 -5.09
N ILE A 168 -18.23 56.18 -5.86
CA ILE A 168 -18.34 55.89 -7.30
C ILE A 168 -17.16 56.50 -8.11
N GLU A 169 -16.57 57.59 -7.65
CA GLU A 169 -15.39 58.24 -8.26
C GLU A 169 -14.11 57.39 -8.19
N VAL A 170 -13.95 56.53 -7.18
CA VAL A 170 -12.78 55.65 -6.99
C VAL A 170 -12.90 54.38 -7.84
N LEU A 171 -14.11 53.84 -7.97
CA LEU A 171 -14.44 52.69 -8.84
C LEU A 171 -14.19 52.99 -10.33
N ASN A 172 -14.50 54.21 -10.79
CA ASN A 172 -14.23 54.63 -12.17
C ASN A 172 -12.72 54.83 -12.45
N ARG A 173 -11.90 55.12 -11.43
CA ARG A 173 -10.44 55.27 -11.59
C ARG A 173 -9.73 53.93 -11.73
N LYS A 174 -10.19 52.89 -11.02
CA LYS A 174 -9.64 51.52 -11.13
C LYS A 174 -9.95 50.87 -12.49
N LYS A 175 -11.18 51.05 -13.03
CA LYS A 175 -11.56 50.53 -14.36
C LYS A 175 -10.72 51.14 -15.51
N ASN A 176 -10.28 52.38 -15.35
CA ASN A 176 -9.38 53.03 -16.32
C ASN A 176 -7.91 52.59 -16.20
N LEU A 177 -7.51 51.92 -15.11
CA LEU A 177 -6.15 51.39 -14.93
C LEU A 177 -6.04 49.93 -15.42
N THR A 178 -7.10 49.14 -15.35
CA THR A 178 -7.12 47.76 -15.87
C THR A 178 -7.42 47.68 -17.37
N GLY A 179 -8.07 48.70 -17.95
CA GLY A 179 -8.37 48.78 -19.39
C GLY A 179 -7.24 49.23 -20.32
N VAL A 180 -6.04 49.52 -19.80
CA VAL A 180 -4.89 49.97 -20.62
C VAL A 180 -3.88 48.85 -20.89
N SER A 181 -4.02 47.68 -20.26
CA SER A 181 -3.07 46.56 -20.42
C SER A 181 -3.41 45.54 -21.51
N ASP A 182 -4.49 45.73 -22.27
CA ASP A 182 -4.85 44.86 -23.42
C ASP A 182 -4.55 45.51 -24.78
N ALA A 183 -3.73 46.56 -24.80
CA ALA A 183 -3.37 47.26 -26.02
C ALA A 183 -1.85 47.41 -26.21
N PHE A 184 -1.03 46.42 -25.83
CA PHE A 184 0.32 46.25 -26.36
C PHE A 184 0.73 44.76 -26.35
N GLN A 185 0.71 44.18 -27.55
CA GLN A 185 1.52 43.07 -28.10
C GLN A 185 1.99 41.93 -27.18
#